data_AF-A0A7Y8LLS6-F1
#
_entry.id   AF-A0A7Y8LLS6-F1
#
_cell.length_a   1.000
_cell.length_b   1.000
_cell.length_c   1.000
_cell.angle_alpha   90.00
_cell.angle_beta   90.00
_cell.angle_gamma   90.00
#
_symmetry.space_group_name_H-M   'P 1'
#
loop_
_entity.id
_entity.type
_entity.pdbx_description
1 polymer ?
#
loop_
_entity_poly.entity_id
_entity_poly.type
_entity_poly.pdbx_seq_one_letter_code
_entity_poly.pdbx_strand_id
1 'polypeptide(L)' 'MAEKKIEVAGIMGPVWAIGWLFTIGFLKLGFLNGLLAILLWPYYLGNYFSKFIS' A
#
# COMPACT_ATOMS: atom_id res chain seq x y z
N MET A 1 -24.34 22.13 -20.17
CA MET A 1 -23.92 21.34 -19.01
C MET A 1 -22.53 20.80 -19.33
N ALA A 2 -21.48 21.49 -18.90
CA ALA A 2 -20.11 21.13 -19.27
C ALA A 2 -19.68 19.90 -18.48
N GLU A 3 -19.44 18.80 -19.19
CA GLU A 3 -18.85 17.57 -18.66
C GLU A 3 -17.45 17.86 -18.10
N LYS A 4 -17.30 17.85 -16.78
CA LYS A 4 -15.99 17.89 -16.14
C LYS A 4 -15.30 16.56 -16.47
N LYS A 5 -14.49 16.56 -17.53
CA LYS A 5 -13.65 15.43 -17.95
C LYS A 5 -12.68 15.16 -16.80
N ILE A 6 -13.04 14.26 -15.90
CA ILE A 6 -12.15 13.85 -14.82
C ILE A 6 -11.02 13.07 -15.48
N GLU A 7 -9.88 13.72 -15.68
CA GLU A 7 -8.66 13.07 -16.14
C GLU A 7 -8.13 12.20 -14.99
N VAL A 8 -8.61 10.96 -14.89
CA VAL A 8 -8.16 9.96 -13.91
C VAL A 8 -6.81 9.35 -14.31
N ALA A 9 -5.90 10.14 -14.92
CA ALA A 9 -4.49 9.78 -15.03
C ALA A 9 -3.77 10.09 -13.71
N GLY A 10 -4.36 9.66 -12.59
CA GLY A 10 -3.84 9.92 -11.26
C GLY A 10 -2.71 8.96 -10.96
N ILE A 11 -1.53 9.49 -10.62
CA ILE A 11 -0.38 8.75 -10.07
C ILE A 11 -0.72 7.90 -8.83
N MET A 12 -1.92 8.06 -8.27
CA MET A 12 -2.42 7.35 -7.10
C MET A 12 -2.47 5.83 -7.27
N GLY A 13 -2.83 5.33 -8.46
CA GLY A 13 -2.84 3.88 -8.74
C GLY A 13 -1.44 3.26 -8.66
N PRO A 14 -0.46 3.77 -9.44
CA PRO A 14 0.94 3.34 -9.35
C PRO A 14 1.54 3.50 -7.95
N VAL A 15 1.29 4.63 -7.27
CA VAL A 15 1.79 4.87 -5.90
C VAL A 15 1.22 3.84 -4.92
N TRP A 16 -0.05 3.48 -5.06
CA TRP A 16 -0.67 2.45 -4.24
C TRP A 16 -0.06 1.06 -4.47
N ALA A 17 0.16 0.70 -5.74
CA ALA A 17 0.81 -0.57 -6.10
C ALA A 17 2.28 -0.64 -5.62
N ILE A 18 3.02 0.46 -5.70
CA ILE A 18 4.38 0.57 -5.14
C ILE A 18 4.33 0.34 -3.63
N GLY A 19 3.35 0.91 -2.93
CA GLY A 19 3.15 0.69 -1.50
C GLY A 19 2.95 -0.79 -1.12
N TRP A 20 2.15 -1.54 -1.90
CA TRP A 20 1.96 -2.98 -1.72
C TRP A 20 3.28 -3.75 -1.88
N LEU A 21 3.96 -3.56 -3.01
CA LEU A 21 5.22 -4.25 -3.31
C LEU A 21 6.31 -3.89 -2.29
N PHE A 22 6.38 -2.62 -1.90
CA PHE A 22 7.28 -2.14 -0.85
C PHE A 22 7.02 -2.86 0.47
N THR A 23 5.76 -2.96 0.91
CA THR A 23 5.41 -3.61 2.19
C THR A 23 5.81 -5.08 2.21
N ILE A 24 5.52 -5.81 1.13
CA ILE A 24 5.82 -7.25 1.04
C ILE A 24 7.34 -7.48 1.08
N GLY A 25 8.11 -6.69 0.33
CA GLY A 25 9.58 -6.78 0.31
C GLY A 25 10.25 -6.28 1.59
N PHE A 26 9.77 -5.16 2.14
CA PHE A 26 10.33 -4.51 3.33
C PHE A 26 10.15 -5.36 4.59
N LEU A 27 8.95 -5.91 4.82
CA LEU A 27 8.68 -6.75 6.00
C LEU A 27 9.11 -8.21 5.81
N LYS A 28 9.63 -8.63 4.63
CA LYS A 28 9.95 -10.02 4.30
C LYS A 28 8.84 -11.00 4.73
N LEU A 29 7.59 -10.65 4.43
CA LEU A 29 6.44 -11.43 4.88
C LEU A 29 6.45 -12.80 4.19
N GLY A 30 6.35 -13.88 4.96
CA GLY A 30 6.14 -15.22 4.41
C GLY A 30 4.88 -15.28 3.53
N PHE A 31 4.77 -16.27 2.64
CA PHE A 31 3.77 -16.33 1.57
C PHE A 31 2.32 -15.95 2.00
N LEU A 32 1.85 -16.47 3.14
CA LEU A 32 0.51 -16.16 3.68
C LEU A 32 0.39 -14.73 4.23
N ASN A 33 1.44 -14.23 4.88
CA ASN A 33 1.48 -12.86 5.39
C ASN A 33 1.61 -11.84 4.25
N GLY A 34 2.27 -12.20 3.14
CA GLY A 34 2.33 -11.39 1.93
C GLY A 34 0.96 -11.23 1.27
N LEU A 35 0.14 -12.30 1.25
CA LEU A 35 -1.23 -12.23 0.76
C LEU A 35 -2.12 -11.33 1.64
N LEU A 36 -1.98 -11.42 2.96
CA LEU A 36 -2.68 -10.53 3.90
C LEU A 36 -2.18 -9.08 3.77
N ALA A 37 -0.91 -8.87 3.47
CA ALA A 37 -0.36 -7.54 3.25
C ALA A 37 -0.94 -6.88 2.00
N ILE A 38 -1.24 -7.59 0.90
CA ILE A 38 -1.89 -6.96 -0.27
C ILE A 38 -3.22 -6.28 0.12
N LEU A 39 -4.00 -6.91 1.01
CA LEU A 39 -5.27 -6.34 1.49
C LEU A 39 -5.08 -5.33 2.63
N LEU A 40 -4.11 -5.54 3.52
CA LEU A 40 -3.97 -4.82 4.80
C LEU A 40 -2.64 -4.05 4.93
N TRP A 41 -1.93 -3.76 3.83
CA TRP A 41 -0.57 -3.20 3.88
C TRP A 41 -0.39 -1.94 4.76
N PRO A 42 -1.28 -0.91 4.80
CA PRO A 42 -1.04 0.26 5.64
C PRO A 42 -1.06 -0.11 7.13
N TYR A 43 -1.85 -1.11 7.51
CA TYR A 43 -1.88 -1.62 8.87
C TYR A 43 -0.58 -2.32 9.25
N TYR A 44 -0.02 -3.16 8.37
CA TYR A 44 1.26 -3.82 8.60
C TYR A 44 2.42 -2.83 8.75
N LEU A 45 2.49 -1.81 7.89
CA LEU A 45 3.47 -0.73 8.02
C LEU A 45 3.27 0.05 9.32
N GLY A 46 2.04 0.47 9.63
CA GLY A 46 1.73 1.23 10.84
C GLY A 46 2.09 0.47 12.12
N ASN A 47 1.75 -0.81 12.20
CA ASN A 47 2.11 -1.67 13.33
C ASN A 47 3.64 -1.85 13.44
N TYR A 48 4.34 -2.00 12.32
CA TYR A 48 5.80 -2.09 12.31
C TYR A 48 6.47 -0.80 12.79
N PHE A 49 6.04 0.36 12.27
CA PHE A 49 6.58 1.65 12.70
C PHE A 49 6.22 1.98 14.15
N SER A 50 5.01 1.62 14.60
CA SER A 50 4.60 1.77 16.00
C SER A 50 5.51 0.98 16.95
N LYS A 51 5.91 -0.24 16.55
CA LYS A 51 6.88 -1.04 17.31
C LYS A 51 8.29 -0.42 17.35
N PHE A 52 8.63 0.44 16.39
CA PHE A 52 9.93 1.12 16.33
C PHE A 52 9.96 2.44 17.11
N ILE A 53 8.80 3.08 17.30
CA ILE A 53 8.68 4.36 18.01
C ILE A 53 8.49 4.20 19.53
N SER A 54 8.19 2.98 20.00
CA SER A 54 8.00 2.62 21.43
C SER A 54 9.25 1.99 22.03
#